data_AF-A0A9J6GL13-F1
#
_entry.id   AF-A0A9J6GL13-F1
#
_cell.length_a   1.000
_cell.length_b   1.000
_cell.length_c   1.000
_cell.angle_alpha   90.00
_cell.angle_beta   90.00
_cell.angle_gamma   90.00
#
_symmetry.space_group_name_H-M   'P 1'
#
loop_
_entity.id
_entity.type
_entity.pdbx_description
1 polymer ?
#
loop_
_entity_poly.entity_id
_entity_poly.type
_entity_poly.pdbx_seq_one_letter_code
_entity_poly.pdbx_strand_id
1 'polypeptide(L)'
;MSPTFAEWWDIGYNFVIGGDGRVYEGRGFGVEGAHTLGHNTDSLGIAFTGDYRHTRPSDKMLAAAQRLIECGVRQVGYNVRWLDGKLNTCK
;
A
#
# COMPACT_ATOMS: atom_id res chain seq x y z
N MET A 1 13.39 -16.14 25.43
CA MET A 1 13.40 -14.79 24.81
C MET A 1 12.17 -14.69 23.93
N SER A 2 11.17 -13.91 24.33
CA SER A 2 9.99 -13.63 23.50
C SER A 2 10.44 -12.75 22.33
N PRO A 3 10.01 -13.00 21.09
CA PRO A 3 10.35 -12.11 19.98
C PRO A 3 9.55 -10.82 20.18
N THR A 4 10.19 -9.83 20.78
CA THR A 4 9.69 -8.46 20.86
C THR A 4 9.62 -7.93 19.44
N PHE A 5 8.43 -7.47 19.05
CA PHE A 5 8.07 -6.62 17.92
C PHE A 5 9.14 -6.38 16.84
N ALA A 6 8.79 -6.61 15.57
CA ALA A 6 9.66 -6.34 14.44
C ALA A 6 10.35 -4.97 14.59
N GLU A 7 11.69 -4.96 14.59
CA GLU A 7 12.52 -3.75 14.74
C GLU A 7 12.43 -2.89 13.47
N TRP A 8 11.31 -2.21 13.31
CA TRP A 8 11.07 -1.28 12.23
C TRP A 8 11.11 0.15 12.77
N TRP A 9 11.67 1.06 11.98
CA TRP A 9 11.76 2.48 12.33
C TRP A 9 10.39 3.19 12.34
N ASP A 10 9.44 2.64 11.58
CA ASP A 10 8.05 3.08 11.47
C ASP A 10 7.18 1.92 10.94
N ILE A 11 5.86 2.10 10.82
CA ILE A 11 4.93 1.17 10.17
C ILE A 11 5.50 0.69 8.82
N GLY A 12 5.33 -0.59 8.51
CA GLY A 12 5.96 -1.19 7.34
C GLY A 12 5.45 -0.69 5.99
N TYR A 13 4.28 -0.03 5.95
CA TYR A 13 3.63 0.42 4.71
C TYR A 13 3.82 1.93 4.50
N ASN A 14 3.88 2.35 3.24
CA ASN A 14 3.90 3.77 2.88
C ASN A 14 2.55 4.41 3.11
N PHE A 15 1.47 3.70 2.77
CA PHE A 15 0.10 4.16 2.94
C PHE A 15 -0.80 3.04 3.45
N VAL A 16 -1.82 3.44 4.21
CA VAL A 16 -2.86 2.55 4.72
C VAL A 16 -4.22 3.11 4.36
N ILE A 17 -5.13 2.28 3.83
CA ILE A 17 -6.47 2.66 3.44
C ILE A 17 -7.45 2.13 4.48
N GLY A 18 -8.13 3.05 5.15
CA GLY A 18 -9.11 2.74 6.18
C GLY A 18 -10.42 2.22 5.60
N GLY A 19 -11.15 1.45 6.41
CA GLY A 19 -12.52 1.01 6.11
C GLY A 19 -13.52 2.15 5.91
N ASP A 20 -13.15 3.39 6.22
CA ASP A 20 -13.90 4.62 5.93
C ASP A 20 -13.69 5.15 4.50
N GLY A 21 -12.71 4.62 3.76
CA GLY A 21 -12.32 5.08 2.42
C GLY A 21 -11.32 6.23 2.43
N ARG A 22 -10.68 6.51 3.57
CA ARG A 22 -9.60 7.51 3.65
C ARG A 22 -8.24 6.85 3.49
N VAL A 23 -7.29 7.63 2.98
CA VAL A 23 -5.87 7.27 2.92
C VAL A 23 -5.18 7.87 4.15
N TYR A 24 -4.45 7.02 4.87
CA TYR A 24 -3.63 7.37 6.01
C TYR A 24 -2.16 7.22 5.60
N GLU A 25 -1.38 8.26 5.83
CA GLU A 25 0.05 8.24 5.56
C GLU A 25 0.77 7.42 6.63
N GLY A 26 1.55 6.43 6.18
CA GLY A 26 2.58 5.78 6.98
C GLY A 26 3.92 6.44 6.68
N ARG A 27 4.82 5.72 6.02
CA ARG A 27 6.10 6.28 5.59
C ARG A 27 6.00 7.30 4.44
N GLY A 28 4.88 7.35 3.74
CA GLY A 28 4.65 8.30 2.66
C GLY A 28 5.43 8.00 1.38
N PHE A 29 5.42 8.96 0.46
CA PHE A 29 6.17 8.86 -0.81
C PHE A 29 7.67 9.07 -0.59
N GLY A 30 8.49 8.41 -1.42
CA GLY A 30 9.95 8.59 -1.45
C GLY A 30 10.72 7.94 -0.30
N VAL A 31 10.04 7.27 0.63
CA VAL A 31 10.65 6.61 1.80
C VAL A 31 10.56 5.10 1.65
N GLU A 32 11.65 4.40 1.96
CA GLU A 32 11.73 2.94 1.91
C GLU A 32 10.76 2.29 2.91
N GLY A 33 10.01 1.28 2.44
CA GLY A 33 9.07 0.50 3.24
C GLY A 33 9.70 -0.60 4.10
N ALA A 34 8.87 -1.40 4.75
CA ALA A 34 9.25 -2.70 5.34
C ALA A 34 8.16 -3.76 5.13
N HIS A 35 7.40 -3.63 4.03
CA HIS A 35 6.19 -4.41 3.74
C HIS A 35 6.45 -5.65 2.88
N THR A 36 7.50 -5.66 2.04
CA THR A 36 7.76 -6.75 1.09
C THR A 36 9.26 -7.00 0.98
N LEU A 37 9.71 -8.15 1.48
CA LEU A 37 11.10 -8.57 1.39
C LEU A 37 11.58 -8.54 -0.07
N GLY A 38 12.68 -7.83 -0.34
CA GLY A 38 13.25 -7.68 -1.67
C GLY A 38 12.66 -6.55 -2.52
N HIS A 39 11.56 -5.90 -2.06
CA HIS A 39 10.88 -4.83 -2.80
C HIS A 39 10.64 -3.55 -2.00
N ASN A 40 11.18 -3.44 -0.78
CA ASN A 40 10.99 -2.24 0.05
C ASN A 40 11.61 -0.98 -0.57
N THR A 41 12.67 -1.12 -1.39
CA THR A 41 13.43 -0.02 -1.99
C THR A 41 12.93 0.42 -3.37
N ASP A 42 12.15 -0.41 -4.06
CA ASP A 42 11.72 -0.19 -5.45
C ASP A 42 10.20 -0.17 -5.64
N SER A 43 9.44 -0.23 -4.54
CA SER A 43 7.98 -0.22 -4.58
C SER A 43 7.36 0.67 -3.51
N LEU A 44 6.06 0.91 -3.65
CA LEU A 44 5.24 1.68 -2.73
C LEU A 44 4.21 0.74 -2.08
N GLY A 45 4.34 0.50 -0.78
CA GLY A 45 3.44 -0.38 -0.03
C GLY A 45 2.14 0.31 0.36
N ILE A 46 1.01 -0.19 -0.16
CA ILE A 46 -0.33 0.26 0.19
C ILE A 46 -1.08 -0.88 0.87
N ALA A 47 -1.43 -0.72 2.15
CA ALA A 47 -2.23 -1.70 2.89
C ALA A 47 -3.71 -1.31 2.95
N PHE A 48 -4.61 -2.30 2.98
CA PHE A 48 -6.02 -2.10 3.30
C PHE A 48 -6.28 -2.57 4.73
N THR A 49 -6.92 -1.75 5.57
CA THR A 49 -7.26 -2.18 6.93
C THR A 49 -8.35 -3.24 6.92
N GLY A 50 -8.04 -4.46 7.35
CA GLY A 50 -9.00 -5.56 7.45
C GLY A 50 -8.41 -6.89 7.00
N ASP A 51 -9.28 -7.90 6.90
CA ASP A 51 -8.95 -9.22 6.35
C ASP A 51 -9.78 -9.47 5.09
N TYR A 52 -9.09 -9.63 3.96
CA TYR A 52 -9.67 -9.76 2.63
C TYR A 52 -9.36 -11.12 1.98
N ARG A 53 -9.04 -12.14 2.77
CA ARG A 53 -8.78 -13.51 2.25
C ARG A 53 -9.99 -14.13 1.55
N HIS A 54 -11.20 -13.77 1.97
CA HIS A 54 -12.46 -14.32 1.46
C HIS A 54 -13.48 -13.27 1.01
N THR A 55 -13.16 -11.99 1.21
CA THR A 55 -14.03 -10.86 0.82
C THR A 55 -13.18 -9.79 0.15
N ARG A 56 -13.80 -8.96 -0.70
CA ARG A 56 -13.09 -7.82 -1.30
C ARG A 56 -13.18 -6.58 -0.40
N PRO A 57 -12.18 -5.67 -0.45
CA PRO A 57 -12.33 -4.34 0.12
C PRO A 57 -13.54 -3.60 -0.42
N SER A 58 -14.11 -2.70 0.38
CA SER A 58 -15.26 -1.90 -0.06
C SER A 58 -14.90 -1.01 -1.25
N ASP A 59 -15.89 -0.69 -2.08
CA ASP A 59 -15.66 0.08 -3.33
C ASP A 59 -15.02 1.45 -3.07
N LYS A 60 -15.35 2.08 -1.94
CA LYS A 60 -14.71 3.34 -1.50
C LYS A 60 -13.22 3.18 -1.17
N MET A 61 -12.81 2.03 -0.65
CA MET A 61 -11.40 1.74 -0.38
C MET A 61 -10.63 1.52 -1.67
N LEU A 62 -11.22 0.75 -2.61
CA LEU A 62 -10.64 0.54 -3.93
C LEU A 62 -10.50 1.86 -4.69
N ALA A 63 -11.52 2.71 -4.65
CA ALA A 63 -11.48 4.05 -5.24
C ALA A 63 -10.40 4.95 -4.60
N ALA A 64 -10.21 4.85 -3.28
CA ALA A 64 -9.15 5.58 -2.59
C ALA A 64 -7.76 5.10 -3.04
N ALA A 65 -7.55 3.79 -3.19
CA ALA A 65 -6.30 3.22 -3.68
C ALA A 65 -5.98 3.70 -5.10
N GLN A 66 -6.98 3.64 -5.99
CA GLN A 66 -6.82 4.10 -7.36
C GLN A 66 -6.44 5.57 -7.44
N ARG A 67 -7.14 6.44 -6.68
CA ARG A 67 -6.82 7.87 -6.61
C ARG A 67 -5.42 8.14 -6.07
N LEU A 68 -4.99 7.38 -5.05
CA LEU A 68 -3.64 7.50 -4.49
C LEU A 68 -2.57 7.16 -5.54
N ILE A 69 -2.76 6.08 -6.30
CA ILE A 69 -1.85 5.69 -7.39
C ILE A 69 -1.82 6.78 -8.46
N GLU A 70 -2.98 7.26 -8.90
CA GLU A 70 -3.09 8.35 -9.88
C GLU A 70 -2.37 9.64 -9.41
N CYS A 71 -2.51 10.01 -8.14
CA CYS A 71 -1.79 11.12 -7.54
C CYS A 71 -0.28 10.89 -7.54
N GLY A 72 0.19 9.70 -7.16
CA GLY A 72 1.62 9.35 -7.17
C GLY A 72 2.23 9.46 -8.57
N VAL A 73 1.52 9.02 -9.60
CA VAL A 73 1.96 9.15 -11.00
C VAL A 73 2.01 10.62 -11.43
N ARG A 74 0.93 11.38 -11.19
CA ARG A 74 0.79 12.74 -11.71
C ARG A 74 1.61 13.78 -10.97
N GLN A 75 1.71 13.69 -9.65
CA GLN A 75 2.25 14.76 -8.80
C GLN A 75 3.68 14.46 -8.35
N VAL A 76 3.99 13.19 -8.10
CA VAL A 76 5.31 12.78 -7.60
C VAL A 76 6.19 12.21 -8.72
N GLY A 77 5.58 11.75 -9.83
CA GLY A 77 6.30 11.24 -11.00
C GLY A 77 6.64 9.75 -10.91
N TYR A 78 5.93 8.98 -10.08
CA TYR A 78 6.10 7.52 -10.06
C TYR A 78 5.71 6.90 -11.41
N ASN A 79 6.52 5.96 -11.88
CA ASN A 79 6.18 5.12 -13.02
C ASN A 79 5.68 3.77 -12.53
N VAL A 80 4.39 3.48 -12.71
CA VAL A 80 3.79 2.20 -12.30
C VAL A 80 4.21 1.11 -13.28
N ARG A 81 5.22 0.33 -12.89
CA ARG A 81 5.72 -0.79 -13.69
C ARG A 81 4.93 -2.08 -13.42
N TRP A 82 4.54 -2.31 -12.17
CA TRP A 82 3.84 -3.51 -11.70
C TRP A 82 2.93 -3.15 -10.53
N LEU A 83 1.78 -3.79 -10.42
CA LEU A 83 0.91 -3.75 -9.24
C LEU A 83 0.84 -5.18 -8.69
N ASP A 84 1.43 -5.39 -7.52
CA ASP A 84 1.48 -6.72 -6.92
C ASP A 84 0.21 -6.98 -6.10
N GLY A 85 -0.44 -8.11 -6.36
CA GLY A 85 -1.84 -8.38 -5.99
C GLY A 85 -2.74 -8.40 -7.22
N LYS A 86 -2.89 -9.59 -7.82
CA LYS A 86 -3.75 -9.82 -9.00
C LYS A 86 -5.14 -9.19 -8.82
N LEU A 87 -5.41 -8.09 -9.52
CA LEU A 87 -6.56 -8.06 -10.40
C LEU A 87 -6.00 -8.30 -11.78
N ASN A 88 -6.44 -9.39 -12.40
CA ASN A 88 -6.20 -9.65 -13.79
C ASN A 88 -6.41 -8.35 -14.57
N THR A 89 -5.45 -8.06 -15.45
CA THR A 89 -5.64 -7.24 -16.63
C THR A 89 -7.11 -7.25 -17.05
N CYS A 90 -7.70 -6.07 -17.27
CA CYS A 90 -8.92 -5.96 -18.04
C CYS A 90 -8.68 -6.67 -19.39
N LYS A 91 -9.14 -7.92 -19.46
CA LYS A 91 -9.56 -8.65 -20.64
C LYS A 91 -10.87 -9.32 -20.27
#